data_AF-A0A444UIV3-F1
#
_entry.id   AF-A0A444UIV3-F1
#
_cell.length_a   1.000
_cell.length_b   1.000
_cell.length_c   1.000
_cell.angle_alpha   90.00
_cell.angle_beta   90.00
_cell.angle_gamma   90.00
#
_symmetry.space_group_name_H-M   'P 1'
#
loop_
_entity.id
_entity.type
_entity.pdbx_description
1 polymer ?
#
loop_
_entity_poly.entity_id
_entity_poly.type
_entity_poly.pdbx_seq_one_letter_code
_entity_poly.pdbx_strand_id
1 'polypeptide(L)'
;MAADPTTLAAGSNADAGESAAGPGYSSVMLEDFRRIVKEVLRDEIATLRTEILQAIAVIQATLSECTEKIQDVEDSMNAFEIRLAGTESTCSLLSCENIKLGAKIDDLENRSRRNNLRVFRVPEGIEEGRPTEFMSSFFIELFGQNGLDSPPALERTHHSPAPKPRPPKSFHFESAPFSG
;
A
#
# COMPACT_ATOMS: atom_id res chain seq x y z
N MET A 1 -13.08 46.70 12.34
CA MET A 1 -14.42 47.23 12.02
C MET A 1 -15.03 47.72 13.32
N ALA A 2 -14.87 49.01 13.59
CA ALA A 2 -15.52 49.71 14.68
C ALA A 2 -16.92 50.11 14.21
N ALA A 3 -17.94 49.91 15.05
CA ALA A 3 -19.28 50.42 14.83
C ALA A 3 -19.61 51.44 15.93
N ASP A 4 -20.13 52.58 15.47
CA ASP A 4 -20.40 53.83 16.18
C ASP A 4 -21.40 53.75 17.35
N PRO A 5 -21.38 54.76 18.24
CA PRO A 5 -22.36 54.94 19.31
C PRO A 5 -23.57 55.75 18.83
N THR A 6 -24.79 55.23 19.03
CA THR A 6 -26.03 55.96 18.78
C THR A 6 -26.65 56.44 20.10
N THR A 7 -26.55 57.73 20.32
CA THR A 7 -27.34 58.55 21.24
C THR A 7 -28.84 58.45 20.90
N LEU A 8 -29.73 58.20 21.87
CA LEU A 8 -31.11 58.69 21.79
C LEU A 8 -31.81 58.82 23.17
N ALA A 9 -32.34 60.02 23.38
CA ALA A 9 -33.56 60.38 24.11
C ALA A 9 -33.61 60.21 25.64
N ALA A 10 -33.30 61.32 26.33
CA ALA A 10 -33.89 61.67 27.62
C ALA A 10 -35.40 61.89 27.44
N GLY A 11 -36.21 60.96 27.94
CA GLY A 11 -37.65 61.11 28.13
C GLY A 11 -37.92 61.53 29.57
N SER A 12 -38.15 62.82 29.77
CA SER A 12 -38.72 63.37 30.99
C SER A 12 -40.22 63.06 31.03
N ASN A 13 -40.63 62.09 31.84
CA ASN A 13 -42.02 61.99 32.28
C ASN A 13 -42.07 62.20 33.79
N ALA A 14 -42.41 63.45 34.16
CA ALA A 14 -42.95 63.75 35.47
C ALA A 14 -44.39 63.23 35.49
N ASP A 15 -44.65 62.20 36.29
CA ASP A 15 -46.00 61.86 36.72
C ASP A 15 -46.04 61.90 38.24
N ALA A 16 -46.85 62.82 38.74
CA ALA A 16 -46.99 63.13 40.13
C ALA A 16 -48.17 62.35 40.68
N GLY A 17 -47.85 61.40 41.57
CA GLY A 17 -48.69 61.04 42.70
C GLY A 17 -49.94 60.21 42.42
N GLU A 18 -49.86 58.93 42.76
CA GLU A 18 -50.95 58.31 43.51
C GLU A 18 -50.39 57.31 44.52
N SER A 19 -50.37 57.76 45.78
CA SER A 19 -50.03 56.97 46.95
C SER A 19 -51.16 55.98 47.23
N ALA A 20 -51.16 54.85 46.52
CA ALA A 20 -51.91 53.68 46.92
C ALA A 20 -51.11 52.96 48.02
N ALA A 21 -51.51 53.17 49.28
CA ALA A 21 -51.01 52.41 50.42
C ALA A 21 -51.41 50.94 50.26
N GLY A 22 -50.57 50.17 49.57
CA GLY A 22 -50.57 48.71 49.64
C GLY A 22 -50.26 48.24 51.06
N PRO A 23 -50.54 46.98 51.41
CA PRO A 23 -50.37 46.46 52.76
C PRO A 23 -48.94 46.72 53.22
N GLY A 24 -48.78 47.62 54.20
CA GLY A 24 -47.48 48.03 54.70
C GLY A 24 -46.76 46.84 55.33
N TYR A 25 -45.80 46.26 54.60
CA TYR A 25 -44.90 45.28 55.18
C TYR A 25 -44.10 45.94 56.31
N SER A 26 -44.04 45.29 57.47
CA SER A 26 -43.20 45.74 58.59
C SER A 26 -41.76 45.91 58.11
N SER A 27 -41.06 46.97 58.52
CA SER A 27 -39.63 47.22 58.20
C SER A 27 -38.77 45.98 58.43
N VAL A 28 -39.09 45.23 59.47
CA VAL A 28 -38.39 43.99 59.84
C VAL A 28 -38.54 42.91 58.77
N MET A 29 -39.74 42.75 58.19
CA MET A 29 -39.99 41.76 57.12
C MET A 29 -39.21 42.08 55.84
N LEU A 30 -39.07 43.36 55.49
CA LEU A 30 -38.30 43.80 54.32
C LEU A 30 -36.80 43.61 54.53
N GLU A 31 -36.31 43.85 55.75
CA GLU A 31 -34.92 43.59 56.12
C GLU A 31 -34.60 42.10 56.11
N ASP A 32 -35.50 41.26 56.60
CA ASP A 32 -35.40 39.80 56.55
C ASP A 32 -35.40 39.27 55.12
N PHE A 33 -36.33 39.75 54.27
CA PHE A 33 -36.35 39.37 52.86
C PHE A 33 -35.05 39.78 52.16
N ARG A 34 -34.57 41.00 52.37
CA ARG A 34 -33.28 41.48 51.83
C ARG A 34 -32.11 40.61 52.31
N ARG A 35 -32.11 40.19 53.58
CA ARG A 35 -31.09 39.32 54.15
C ARG A 35 -31.12 37.95 53.49
N ILE A 36 -32.29 37.33 53.39
CA ILE A 36 -32.48 36.02 52.76
C ILE A 36 -32.04 36.04 51.30
N VAL A 37 -32.48 37.03 50.50
CA VAL A 37 -32.07 37.16 49.09
C VAL A 37 -30.55 37.30 48.97
N LYS A 38 -29.92 38.08 49.85
CA LYS A 38 -28.46 38.25 49.84
C LYS A 38 -27.71 36.98 50.22
N GLU A 39 -28.24 36.19 51.15
CA GLU A 39 -27.67 34.90 51.55
C GLU A 39 -27.80 33.89 50.41
N VAL A 40 -28.99 33.72 49.84
CA VAL A 40 -29.23 32.78 48.72
C VAL A 40 -28.35 33.11 47.52
N LEU A 41 -28.28 34.38 47.10
CA LEU A 41 -27.42 34.77 45.97
C LEU A 41 -25.94 34.52 46.25
N ARG A 42 -25.49 34.73 47.49
CA ARG A 42 -24.09 34.45 47.86
C ARG A 42 -23.81 32.95 47.77
N ASP A 43 -24.73 32.13 48.26
CA ASP A 43 -24.58 30.67 48.26
C ASP A 43 -24.65 30.09 46.85
N GLU A 44 -25.56 30.58 46.00
CA GLU A 44 -25.61 30.18 44.58
C GLU A 44 -24.34 30.60 43.83
N ILE A 45 -23.85 31.82 44.02
CA ILE A 45 -22.59 32.28 43.40
C ILE A 45 -21.41 31.43 43.86
N ALA A 46 -21.35 31.09 45.15
CA ALA A 46 -20.30 30.22 45.68
C ALA A 46 -20.38 28.82 45.07
N THR A 47 -21.58 28.26 44.95
CA THR A 47 -21.84 26.93 44.37
C THR A 47 -21.45 26.91 42.89
N LEU A 48 -21.94 27.85 42.08
CA LEU A 48 -21.58 27.98 40.67
C LEU A 48 -20.08 28.17 40.48
N ARG A 49 -19.42 28.97 41.34
CA ARG A 49 -17.96 29.12 41.29
C ARG A 49 -17.25 27.79 41.53
N THR A 50 -17.70 26.98 42.49
CA THR A 50 -17.10 25.67 42.74
C THR A 50 -17.33 24.71 41.58
N GLU A 51 -18.53 24.66 41.01
CA GLU A 51 -18.84 23.82 39.86
C GLU A 51 -18.02 24.20 38.63
N ILE A 52 -17.87 25.51 38.35
CA ILE A 52 -17.03 26.00 37.25
C ILE A 52 -15.57 25.61 37.45
N LEU A 53 -15.03 25.78 38.66
CA LEU A 53 -13.63 25.40 38.94
C LEU A 53 -13.41 23.89 38.81
N GLN A 54 -14.37 23.08 39.24
CA GLN A 54 -14.32 21.63 39.06
C GLN A 54 -14.38 21.24 37.57
N ALA A 55 -15.27 21.84 36.79
CA ALA A 55 -15.36 21.60 35.36
C ALA A 55 -14.07 22.00 34.63
N ILE A 56 -13.48 23.15 34.97
CA ILE A 56 -12.19 23.59 34.43
C ILE A 56 -11.08 22.60 34.79
N ALA A 57 -11.03 22.12 36.04
CA ALA A 57 -10.03 21.15 36.46
C ALA A 57 -10.14 19.83 35.67
N VAL A 58 -11.36 19.36 35.42
CA VAL A 58 -11.60 18.17 34.59
C VAL A 58 -11.13 18.41 33.14
N ILE A 59 -11.46 19.56 32.55
CA ILE A 59 -11.02 19.92 31.19
C ILE A 59 -9.50 20.01 31.10
N GLN A 60 -8.84 20.57 32.11
CA GLN A 60 -7.38 20.65 32.15
C GLN A 60 -6.74 19.27 32.23
N ALA A 61 -7.31 18.37 33.04
CA ALA A 61 -6.83 17.00 33.15
C ALA A 61 -6.98 16.24 31.82
N THR A 62 -8.15 16.33 31.17
CA THR A 62 -8.37 15.65 29.87
C THR A 62 -7.53 16.25 28.76
N LEU A 63 -7.28 17.56 28.78
CA LEU A 63 -6.38 18.20 27.83
C LEU A 63 -4.94 17.71 28.01
N SER A 64 -4.45 17.62 29.24
CA SER A 64 -3.12 17.08 29.54
C SER A 64 -2.96 15.65 29.03
N GLU A 65 -3.95 14.79 29.32
CA GLU A 65 -3.96 13.40 28.86
C GLU A 65 -3.99 13.32 27.32
N CYS A 66 -4.76 14.20 26.66
CA CYS A 66 -4.81 14.27 25.21
C CYS A 66 -3.45 14.69 24.63
N THR A 67 -2.80 15.69 25.22
CA THR A 67 -1.46 16.14 24.80
C THR A 67 -0.43 15.03 24.93
N GLU A 68 -0.44 14.26 26.02
CA GLU A 68 0.45 13.11 26.20
C GLU A 68 0.22 12.03 25.13
N LYS A 69 -1.05 11.66 24.88
CA LYS A 69 -1.38 10.68 23.84
C LYS A 69 -0.99 11.15 22.44
N ILE A 70 -1.11 12.44 22.14
CA ILE A 70 -0.68 13.01 20.87
C ILE A 70 0.84 12.88 20.73
N GLN A 71 1.60 13.22 21.78
CA GLN A 71 3.06 13.08 21.76
C GLN A 71 3.49 11.62 21.53
N ASP A 72 2.86 10.66 22.22
CA ASP A 72 3.15 9.24 22.05
C ASP A 72 2.90 8.76 20.60
N VAL A 73 1.82 9.25 19.98
CA VAL A 73 1.49 8.94 18.59
C VAL A 73 2.50 9.57 17.62
N GLU A 74 2.89 10.82 17.86
CA GLU A 74 3.90 11.50 17.04
C GLU A 74 5.26 10.79 17.10
N ASP A 75 5.69 10.38 18.29
CA ASP A 75 6.95 9.65 18.49
C ASP A 75 6.91 8.27 17.79
N SER A 76 5.79 7.55 17.92
CA SER A 76 5.57 6.28 17.24
C SER A 76 5.54 6.43 15.72
N MET A 77 4.90 7.49 15.22
CA MET A 77 4.85 7.80 13.79
C MET A 77 6.25 8.10 13.24
N ASN A 78 7.05 8.92 13.93
CA ASN A 78 8.43 9.19 13.56
C ASN A 78 9.27 7.90 13.49
N ALA A 79 9.11 7.00 14.47
CA ALA A 79 9.79 5.71 14.45
C ALA A 79 9.35 4.82 13.28
N PHE A 80 8.06 4.85 12.91
CA PHE A 80 7.56 4.13 11.74
C PHE A 80 8.08 4.72 10.43
N GLU A 81 8.16 6.03 10.29
CA GLU A 81 8.70 6.69 9.09
C GLU A 81 10.17 6.27 8.84
N ILE A 82 11.00 6.26 9.89
CA ILE A 82 12.40 5.80 9.80
C ILE A 82 12.48 4.34 9.33
N ARG A 83 11.65 3.46 9.92
CA ARG A 83 11.61 2.04 9.56
C ARG A 83 11.09 1.80 8.15
N LEU A 84 10.09 2.57 7.73
CA LEU A 84 9.54 2.51 6.38
C LEU A 84 10.59 2.92 5.35
N ALA A 85 11.25 4.06 5.56
CA ALA A 85 12.33 4.53 4.69
C ALA A 85 13.48 3.50 4.58
N GLY A 86 13.87 2.87 5.69
CA GLY A 86 14.87 1.80 5.70
C GLY A 86 14.42 0.56 4.90
N THR A 87 13.15 0.20 5.01
CA THR A 87 12.55 -0.93 4.28
C THR A 87 12.47 -0.64 2.78
N GLU A 88 12.02 0.55 2.39
CA GLU A 88 11.96 1.00 0.99
C GLU A 88 13.34 1.01 0.35
N SER A 89 14.35 1.51 1.06
CA SER A 89 15.75 1.50 0.61
C SER A 89 16.24 0.07 0.35
N THR A 90 15.96 -0.85 1.29
CA THR A 90 16.36 -2.26 1.16
C THR A 90 15.65 -2.94 -0.02
N CYS A 91 14.34 -2.71 -0.20
CA CYS A 91 13.58 -3.24 -1.32
C CYS A 91 14.12 -2.73 -2.67
N SER A 92 14.46 -1.43 -2.76
CA SER A 92 15.06 -0.85 -3.96
C SER A 92 16.42 -1.49 -4.29
N LEU A 93 17.28 -1.67 -3.29
CA LEU A 93 18.57 -2.34 -3.44
C LEU A 93 18.39 -3.78 -3.94
N LEU A 94 17.54 -4.56 -3.28
CA LEU A 94 17.28 -5.96 -3.66
C LEU A 94 16.68 -6.08 -5.05
N SER A 95 15.82 -5.14 -5.46
CA SER A 95 15.28 -5.09 -6.82
C SER A 95 16.39 -4.86 -7.85
N CYS A 96 17.29 -3.92 -7.59
CA CYS A 96 18.44 -3.65 -8.45
C CYS A 96 19.39 -4.87 -8.55
N GLU A 97 19.67 -5.53 -7.43
CA GLU A 97 20.50 -6.73 -7.42
C GLU A 97 19.84 -7.89 -8.17
N ASN A 98 18.54 -8.11 -8.00
CA ASN A 98 17.80 -9.12 -8.75
C ASN A 98 17.88 -8.89 -10.26
N ILE A 99 17.74 -7.65 -10.72
CA ILE A 99 17.88 -7.31 -12.14
C ILE A 99 19.31 -7.65 -12.64
N LYS A 100 20.34 -7.28 -11.87
CA LYS A 100 21.74 -7.59 -12.21
C LYS A 100 22.01 -9.09 -12.27
N LEU A 101 21.48 -9.84 -11.29
CA LEU A 101 21.60 -11.29 -11.25
C LEU A 101 20.86 -11.95 -12.41
N GLY A 102 19.66 -11.46 -12.75
CA GLY A 102 18.90 -11.92 -13.91
C GLY A 102 19.69 -11.76 -15.21
N ALA A 103 20.29 -10.58 -15.44
CA ALA A 103 21.13 -10.35 -16.61
C ALA A 103 22.38 -11.25 -16.65
N LYS A 104 22.99 -11.50 -15.48
CA LYS A 104 24.15 -12.40 -15.37
C LYS A 104 23.78 -13.85 -15.66
N ILE A 105 22.62 -14.31 -15.18
CA ILE A 105 22.11 -15.66 -15.45
C ILE A 105 21.85 -15.83 -16.95
N ASP A 106 21.19 -14.85 -17.59
CA ASP A 106 20.95 -14.90 -19.03
C ASP A 106 22.25 -14.95 -19.86
N ASP A 107 23.24 -14.11 -19.53
CA ASP A 107 24.56 -14.17 -20.19
C ASP A 107 25.26 -15.54 -20.00
N LEU A 108 25.20 -16.11 -18.79
CA LEU A 108 25.77 -17.43 -18.51
C LEU A 108 25.04 -18.54 -19.27
N GLU A 109 23.71 -18.52 -19.32
CA GLU A 109 22.92 -19.49 -20.09
C GLU A 109 23.22 -19.38 -21.60
N ASN A 110 23.29 -18.16 -22.12
CA ASN A 110 23.59 -17.91 -23.53
C ASN A 110 25.00 -18.38 -23.89
N ARG A 111 26.00 -18.12 -23.05
CA ARG A 111 27.37 -18.64 -23.25
C ARG A 111 27.43 -20.17 -23.16
N SER A 112 26.73 -20.74 -22.19
CA SER A 112 26.67 -22.20 -22.01
C SER A 112 26.02 -22.90 -23.20
N ARG A 113 25.06 -22.26 -23.88
CA ARG A 113 24.37 -22.83 -25.04
C ARG A 113 24.93 -22.37 -26.38
N ARG A 114 25.91 -21.46 -26.40
CA ARG A 114 26.44 -20.83 -27.63
C ARG A 114 26.93 -21.84 -28.67
N ASN A 115 27.50 -22.96 -28.22
CA ASN A 115 28.04 -24.00 -29.08
C ASN A 115 27.05 -25.16 -29.30
N ASN A 116 25.83 -25.07 -28.77
CA ASN A 116 24.83 -26.10 -28.92
C ASN A 116 24.04 -25.88 -30.21
N LEU A 117 24.07 -26.85 -31.12
CA LEU A 117 23.25 -26.86 -32.32
C LEU A 117 21.98 -27.70 -32.08
N ARG A 118 20.85 -27.27 -32.62
CA ARG A 118 19.59 -28.01 -32.56
C ARG A 118 19.08 -28.29 -33.97
N VAL A 119 19.05 -29.56 -34.35
CA VAL A 119 18.56 -30.02 -35.65
C VAL A 119 17.15 -30.57 -35.47
N PHE A 120 16.23 -30.13 -36.33
CA PHE A 120 14.83 -30.55 -36.30
C PHE A 120 14.54 -31.53 -37.44
N ARG A 121 13.47 -32.34 -37.26
CA ARG A 121 12.97 -33.30 -38.27
C ARG A 121 13.92 -34.45 -38.61
N VAL A 122 14.76 -34.86 -37.66
CA VAL A 122 15.53 -36.11 -37.74
C VAL A 122 14.63 -37.25 -37.24
N PRO A 123 14.30 -38.27 -38.06
CA PRO A 123 13.49 -39.41 -37.61
C PRO A 123 14.17 -40.18 -36.47
N GLU A 124 13.43 -40.41 -35.39
CA GLU A 124 13.96 -41.13 -34.21
C GLU A 124 14.26 -42.60 -34.50
N GLY A 125 15.53 -42.99 -34.36
CA GLY A 125 16.00 -44.37 -34.45
C GLY A 125 16.94 -44.66 -35.63
N ILE A 126 17.09 -43.72 -36.57
CA ILE A 126 18.02 -43.85 -37.71
C ILE A 126 19.50 -43.86 -37.28
N GLU A 127 19.76 -43.33 -36.09
CA GLU A 127 21.09 -43.21 -35.51
C GLU A 127 21.61 -44.54 -34.93
N GLU A 128 20.74 -45.56 -34.83
CA GLU A 128 21.09 -46.91 -34.32
C GLU A 128 21.81 -46.90 -32.96
N GLY A 129 21.45 -45.95 -32.08
CA GLY A 129 22.06 -45.79 -30.76
C GLY A 129 23.43 -45.08 -30.76
N ARG A 130 23.90 -44.58 -31.91
CA ARG A 130 25.15 -43.83 -32.07
C ARG A 130 24.89 -42.41 -32.61
N PRO A 131 24.17 -41.57 -31.84
CA PRO A 131 23.73 -40.24 -32.29
C PRO A 131 24.88 -39.30 -32.65
N THR A 132 26.00 -39.35 -31.91
CA THR A 132 27.15 -38.49 -32.16
C THR A 132 27.83 -38.79 -33.50
N GLU A 133 28.06 -40.08 -33.79
CA GLU A 133 28.65 -40.51 -35.07
C GLU A 133 27.72 -40.16 -36.24
N PHE A 134 26.43 -40.47 -36.10
CA PHE A 134 25.42 -40.15 -37.10
C PHE A 134 25.40 -38.65 -37.43
N MET A 135 25.33 -37.78 -36.41
CA MET A 135 25.27 -36.33 -36.64
C MET A 135 26.57 -35.79 -37.22
N SER A 136 27.73 -36.34 -36.83
CA SER A 136 29.02 -35.96 -37.42
C SER A 136 29.08 -36.27 -38.91
N SER A 137 28.60 -37.44 -39.32
CA SER A 137 28.51 -37.81 -40.74
C SER A 137 27.45 -36.99 -41.49
N PHE A 138 26.30 -36.76 -40.86
CA PHE A 138 25.20 -35.97 -41.42
C PHE A 138 25.63 -34.54 -41.79
N PHE A 139 26.43 -33.88 -40.95
CA PHE A 139 26.92 -32.53 -41.27
C PHE A 139 27.89 -32.52 -42.46
N ILE A 140 28.74 -33.55 -42.60
CA ILE A 140 29.65 -33.66 -43.76
C ILE A 140 28.87 -33.88 -45.06
N GLU A 141 27.83 -34.72 -45.02
CA GLU A 141 26.96 -34.93 -46.17
C GLU A 141 26.20 -33.64 -46.54
N LEU A 142 25.70 -32.92 -45.54
CA LEU A 142 24.90 -31.71 -45.76
C LEU A 142 25.71 -30.53 -46.34
N PHE A 143 26.90 -30.29 -45.82
CA PHE A 143 27.74 -29.15 -46.22
C PHE A 143 28.75 -29.50 -47.33
N GLY A 144 29.00 -30.78 -47.57
CA GLY A 144 29.97 -31.27 -48.54
C GLY A 144 31.42 -30.90 -48.21
N GLN A 145 32.36 -31.34 -49.06
CA GLN A 145 33.80 -31.05 -48.89
C GLN A 145 34.15 -29.57 -49.03
N ASN A 146 33.26 -28.76 -49.61
CA ASN A 146 33.48 -27.31 -49.76
C ASN A 146 33.04 -26.52 -48.52
N GLY A 147 32.28 -27.14 -47.60
CA GLY A 147 31.77 -26.48 -46.39
C GLY A 147 32.42 -26.96 -45.09
N LEU A 148 32.91 -28.20 -45.04
CA LEU A 148 33.62 -28.78 -43.90
C LEU A 148 34.77 -29.67 -44.40
N ASP A 149 36.01 -29.34 -44.04
CA ASP A 149 37.20 -30.09 -44.45
C ASP A 149 37.31 -31.47 -43.75
N SER A 150 36.67 -31.63 -42.60
CA SER A 150 36.65 -32.87 -41.82
C SER A 150 35.40 -32.97 -40.94
N PRO A 151 35.00 -34.18 -40.50
CA PRO A 151 33.84 -34.37 -39.63
C PRO A 151 33.97 -33.52 -38.35
N PRO A 152 32.94 -32.72 -38.00
CA PRO A 152 33.02 -31.84 -36.85
C PRO A 152 33.11 -32.66 -35.56
N ALA A 153 34.00 -32.26 -34.65
CA ALA A 153 34.09 -32.86 -33.33
C ALA A 153 32.86 -32.49 -32.49
N LEU A 154 32.01 -33.47 -32.21
CA LEU A 154 30.81 -33.31 -31.38
C LEU A 154 31.07 -33.89 -29.99
N GLU A 155 31.03 -33.05 -28.95
CA GLU A 155 31.23 -33.47 -27.55
C GLU A 155 30.12 -34.41 -27.08
N ARG A 156 28.86 -34.06 -27.41
CA ARG A 156 27.69 -34.84 -27.00
C ARG A 156 26.53 -34.58 -27.94
N THR A 157 25.83 -35.65 -28.31
CA THR A 157 24.58 -35.57 -29.08
C THR A 157 23.49 -36.31 -28.33
N HIS A 158 22.32 -35.68 -28.20
CA HIS A 158 21.16 -36.28 -27.54
C HIS A 158 19.86 -35.70 -28.12
N HIS A 159 18.80 -36.50 -28.08
CA HIS A 159 17.45 -36.03 -28.35
C HIS A 159 16.96 -35.15 -27.20
N SER A 160 16.17 -34.12 -27.52
CA SER A 160 15.47 -33.38 -26.48
C SER A 160 14.52 -34.33 -25.74
N PRO A 161 14.41 -34.24 -24.40
CA PRO A 161 13.54 -35.10 -23.61
C PRO A 161 12.07 -34.78 -23.92
N ALA A 162 11.54 -35.41 -24.97
CA ALA A 162 10.16 -35.34 -25.39
C ALA A 162 9.68 -36.76 -25.70
N PRO A 163 8.39 -37.07 -25.50
CA PRO A 163 7.84 -38.35 -25.92
C PRO A 163 8.03 -38.56 -27.42
N LYS A 164 8.45 -39.77 -27.81
CA LYS A 164 8.61 -40.16 -29.22
C LYS A 164 7.35 -39.80 -30.00
N PRO A 165 7.44 -38.97 -31.07
CA PRO A 165 6.30 -38.67 -31.91
C PRO A 165 5.69 -39.96 -32.43
N ARG A 166 4.35 -40.05 -32.38
CA ARG A 166 3.65 -41.19 -33.01
C ARG A 166 4.03 -41.23 -34.49
N PRO A 167 4.40 -42.39 -35.04
CA PRO A 167 4.66 -42.51 -36.46
C PRO A 167 3.42 -42.05 -37.25
N PRO A 168 3.59 -41.34 -38.37
CA PRO A 168 2.47 -40.97 -39.21
C PRO A 168 1.72 -42.24 -39.65
N LYS A 169 0.37 -42.18 -39.65
CA LYS A 169 -0.46 -43.28 -40.14
C LYS A 169 -0.13 -43.50 -41.62
N SER A 170 0.28 -44.71 -41.97
CA SER A 170 0.53 -45.10 -43.36
C SER A 170 -0.78 -45.08 -44.16
N PHE A 171 -0.82 -44.32 -45.24
CA PHE A 171 -1.86 -44.49 -46.26
C PHE A 171 -1.42 -45.63 -47.19
N HIS A 172 -2.17 -46.74 -47.18
CA HIS A 172 -2.06 -47.77 -48.21
C HIS A 172 -2.90 -47.33 -49.40
N PHE A 173 -2.26 -47.17 -50.57
CA PHE A 173 -2.95 -47.03 -51.83
C PHE A 173 -2.87 -48.37 -52.56
N GLU A 174 -4.02 -49.00 -52.77
CA GLU A 174 -4.15 -50.12 -53.68
C GLU A 174 -4.51 -49.54 -55.06
N SER A 175 -3.64 -49.75 -56.05
CA SER A 175 -3.93 -49.34 -57.42
C SER A 175 -5.06 -50.20 -57.97
N ALA A 176 -6.13 -49.57 -58.47
CA ALA A 176 -7.21 -50.29 -59.14
C ALA A 176 -6.65 -51.12 -60.32
N PRO A 177 -7.11 -52.37 -60.52
CA PRO A 177 -6.65 -53.19 -61.61
C PRO A 177 -6.99 -52.53 -62.96
N PHE A 178 -6.02 -52.55 -63.86
CA PHE A 178 -6.12 -52.01 -65.20
C PHE A 178 -7.20 -52.79 -65.99
N SER A 179 -8.36 -52.18 -66.21
CA SER A 179 -9.39 -52.72 -67.10
C SER A 179 -8.98 -52.43 -68.54
N GLY A 180 -8.43 -53.45 -69.22
CA GLY A 180 -8.21 -53.44 -70.67
C GLY A 180 -9.50 -53.50 -71.46
#